data_AF-A0A956E3T7-F1
#
_entry.id   AF-A0A956E3T7-F1
#
_cell.length_a   1.000
_cell.length_b   1.000
_cell.length_c   1.000
_cell.angle_alpha   90.00
_cell.angle_beta   90.00
_cell.angle_gamma   90.00
#
_symmetry.space_group_name_H-M   'P 1'
#
loop_
_entity.id
_entity.type
_entity.pdbx_description
1 polymer ?
#
loop_
_entity_poly.entity_id
_entity_poly.type
_entity_poly.pdbx_seq_one_letter_code
_entity_poly.pdbx_strand_id
1 'polypeptide(L)'
;CGSDSSVTGCDSSDFGATLEVADLDGDGDGEVIVGAPRMKVRDADSGGAVLVYDAEGDRPFLLSDVLFLSSAEEGDRLGSSLAIGRTGGQEFVIAGAPGNEKTALMFCSSFSSGLAPRCD
;
A
#
# COMPACT_ATOMS: atom_id res chain seq x y z
N CYS A 1 -5.30 13.51 6.80
CA CYS A 1 -3.96 13.22 6.27
C CYS A 1 -3.40 14.51 5.71
N GLY A 2 -2.19 14.88 6.10
CA GLY A 2 -1.48 16.02 5.56
C GLY A 2 -0.51 15.57 4.47
N SER A 3 -0.32 16.40 3.46
CA SER A 3 0.78 16.25 2.51
C SER A 3 1.57 17.55 2.50
N ASP A 4 2.88 17.47 2.72
CA ASP A 4 3.80 18.38 2.04
C ASP A 4 4.15 17.72 0.71
N SER A 5 4.56 18.52 -0.27
CA SER A 5 4.94 18.19 -1.65
C SER A 5 5.87 16.97 -1.86
N SER A 6 6.37 16.35 -0.80
CA SER A 6 7.22 15.15 -0.82
C SER A 6 6.84 14.07 0.21
N VAL A 7 5.92 14.34 1.14
CA VAL A 7 5.58 13.41 2.22
C VAL A 7 4.09 13.49 2.51
N THR A 8 3.39 12.38 2.26
CA THR A 8 2.00 12.19 2.70
C THR A 8 2.00 11.39 3.99
N GLY A 9 1.27 11.86 5.01
CA GLY A 9 1.12 11.14 6.27
C GLY A 9 -0.24 11.43 6.91
N CYS A 10 -0.79 10.46 7.63
CA CYS A 10 -1.95 10.67 8.47
C CYS A 10 -1.48 10.67 9.92
N ASP A 11 -1.75 11.76 10.65
CA ASP A 11 -1.38 11.83 12.07
C ASP A 11 -1.89 10.61 12.82
N SER A 12 -1.07 10.12 13.75
CA SER A 12 -1.32 8.94 14.58
C SER A 12 -1.48 7.59 13.85
N SER A 13 -1.31 7.53 12.52
CA SER A 13 -1.55 6.31 11.74
C SER A 13 -0.39 5.31 11.70
N ASP A 14 0.77 5.65 12.26
CA ASP A 14 2.03 4.90 12.04
C ASP A 14 2.32 4.71 10.55
N PHE A 15 2.06 5.73 9.73
CA PHE A 15 2.45 5.69 8.32
C PHE A 15 3.96 5.50 8.19
N GLY A 16 4.38 4.52 7.40
CA GLY A 16 5.79 4.13 7.31
C GLY A 16 6.22 3.07 8.34
N ALA A 17 5.29 2.43 9.05
CA ALA A 17 5.61 1.32 9.97
C ALA A 17 6.26 0.13 9.24
N THR A 18 5.86 -0.10 8.00
CA THR A 18 6.42 -1.11 7.11
C THR A 18 6.61 -0.50 5.72
N LEU A 19 7.65 -0.93 5.03
CA LEU A 19 8.05 -0.43 3.72
C LEU A 19 8.53 -1.59 2.85
N GLU A 20 8.10 -1.61 1.61
CA GLU A 20 8.53 -2.55 0.58
C GLU A 20 8.63 -1.82 -0.76
N VAL A 21 9.48 -2.30 -1.67
CA VAL A 21 9.63 -1.74 -3.02
C VAL A 21 9.69 -2.88 -4.03
N ALA A 22 8.84 -2.82 -5.06
CA ALA A 22 8.88 -3.73 -6.21
C ALA A 22 8.19 -3.13 -7.44
N ASP A 23 8.57 -3.65 -8.59
CA ASP A 23 7.96 -3.41 -9.90
C ASP A 23 6.69 -4.27 -10.03
N LEU A 24 5.60 -3.82 -9.40
CA LEU A 24 4.34 -4.56 -9.27
C LEU A 24 3.56 -4.57 -10.59
N ASP A 25 3.80 -3.61 -11.48
CA ASP A 25 3.16 -3.52 -12.80
C ASP A 25 4.05 -3.97 -13.98
N GLY A 26 5.32 -4.27 -13.74
CA GLY A 26 6.24 -4.85 -14.72
C GLY A 26 6.76 -3.85 -15.77
N ASP A 27 6.67 -2.54 -15.52
CA ASP A 27 7.15 -1.51 -16.45
C ASP A 27 8.66 -1.20 -16.30
N GLY A 28 9.27 -1.68 -15.22
CA GLY A 28 10.69 -1.58 -14.93
C GLY A 28 11.09 -0.41 -14.01
N ASP A 29 10.16 0.50 -13.70
CA ASP A 29 10.23 1.35 -12.51
C ASP A 29 9.66 0.56 -11.30
N GLY A 30 9.78 1.11 -10.10
CA GLY A 30 9.40 0.38 -8.89
C GLY A 30 8.45 1.19 -8.02
N GLU A 31 7.47 0.53 -7.45
CA GLU A 31 6.47 1.14 -6.60
C GLU A 31 6.81 0.97 -5.13
N VAL A 32 6.47 1.98 -4.34
CA VAL A 32 6.72 2.02 -2.90
C VAL A 32 5.44 1.63 -2.16
N ILE A 33 5.48 0.53 -1.42
CA ILE A 33 4.37 0.07 -0.58
C ILE A 33 4.64 0.49 0.86
N VAL A 34 3.66 1.14 1.48
CA VAL A 34 3.76 1.72 2.82
C VAL A 34 2.62 1.23 3.70
N GLY A 35 2.95 0.59 4.82
CA GLY A 35 1.97 0.23 5.83
C GLY A 35 1.69 1.37 6.81
N ALA A 36 0.44 1.46 7.23
CA ALA A 36 -0.05 2.43 8.23
C ALA A 36 -1.02 1.73 9.22
N PRO A 37 -0.52 0.84 10.10
CA PRO A 37 -1.35 -0.05 10.91
C PRO A 37 -2.26 0.66 11.92
N ARG A 38 -1.98 1.91 12.31
CA ARG A 38 -2.88 2.68 13.19
C ARG A 38 -3.81 3.62 12.41
N MET A 39 -3.86 3.52 11.09
CA MET A 39 -4.75 4.37 10.30
C MET A 39 -6.21 4.14 10.68
N LYS A 40 -6.90 5.23 11.00
CA LYS A 40 -8.35 5.24 11.18
C LYS A 40 -9.01 5.25 9.80
N VAL A 41 -9.88 4.28 9.54
CA VAL A 41 -10.56 4.13 8.24
C VAL A 41 -12.04 3.94 8.46
N ARG A 42 -12.88 4.81 7.85
CA ARG A 42 -14.35 4.74 7.96
C ARG A 42 -14.85 4.58 9.40
N ASP A 43 -14.32 5.41 10.29
CA ASP A 43 -14.55 5.43 11.73
C ASP A 43 -13.97 4.27 12.55
N ALA A 44 -13.39 3.24 11.92
CA ALA A 44 -12.67 2.17 12.60
C ALA A 44 -11.27 2.62 13.04
N ASP A 45 -11.06 2.76 14.35
CA ASP A 45 -9.76 3.09 14.93
C ASP A 45 -8.77 1.93 14.74
N SER A 46 -7.55 2.25 14.30
CA SER A 46 -6.52 1.26 14.01
C SER A 46 -6.97 0.13 13.07
N GLY A 47 -7.87 0.41 12.12
CA GLY A 47 -8.18 -0.57 11.08
C GLY A 47 -6.98 -0.85 10.17
N GLY A 48 -6.10 0.13 10.05
CA GLY A 48 -4.86 -0.01 9.33
C GLY A 48 -5.07 0.05 7.81
N ALA A 49 -3.98 0.34 7.12
CA ALA A 49 -3.98 0.48 5.67
C ALA A 49 -2.62 0.12 5.08
N VAL A 50 -2.64 -0.20 3.79
CA VAL A 50 -1.49 -0.28 2.90
C VAL A 50 -1.70 0.71 1.78
N LEU A 51 -0.67 1.50 1.49
CA LEU A 51 -0.66 2.52 0.46
C LEU A 51 0.45 2.18 -0.53
N VAL A 52 0.14 2.10 -1.83
CA VAL A 52 1.14 1.87 -2.88
C VAL A 52 1.33 3.16 -3.64
N TYR A 53 2.57 3.62 -3.82
CA TYR A 53 2.92 4.81 -4.57
C TYR A 53 3.72 4.40 -5.80
N ASP A 54 3.26 4.82 -6.98
CA ASP A 54 4.05 4.76 -8.20
C ASP A 54 5.22 5.76 -8.12
N ALA A 55 6.44 5.27 -8.36
CA ALA A 55 7.66 6.08 -8.32
C ALA A 55 8.31 6.17 -9.71
N GLU A 56 7.55 6.63 -10.70
CA GLU A 56 8.05 6.92 -12.05
C GLU A 56 9.16 8.00 -12.03
N GLY A 57 10.32 7.70 -12.61
CA GLY A 57 11.59 8.43 -12.35
C GLY A 57 11.60 9.93 -12.64
N ASP A 58 10.67 10.44 -13.46
CA ASP A 58 10.58 11.86 -13.84
C ASP A 58 9.27 12.54 -13.41
N ARG A 59 8.34 11.84 -12.73
CA ARG A 59 7.06 12.43 -12.31
C ARG A 59 7.05 12.74 -10.81
N PRO A 60 6.64 13.95 -10.40
CA PRO A 60 6.38 14.22 -8.99
C PRO A 60 5.24 13.32 -8.51
N PHE A 61 5.43 12.59 -7.41
CA PHE A 61 4.42 11.70 -6.80
C PHE A 61 3.04 12.38 -6.77
N LEU A 62 2.17 12.05 -7.72
CA LEU A 62 0.83 12.59 -7.74
C LEU A 62 -0.01 11.77 -6.76
N LEU A 63 -0.82 12.45 -5.95
CA LEU A 63 -1.78 11.81 -5.03
C LEU A 63 -2.79 10.89 -5.75
N SER A 64 -2.83 10.90 -7.09
CA SER A 64 -3.62 9.98 -7.92
C SER A 64 -3.05 8.56 -7.99
N ASP A 65 -1.76 8.39 -7.71
CA ASP A 65 -1.05 7.12 -7.96
C ASP A 65 -1.02 6.24 -6.71
N VAL A 66 -1.92 6.54 -5.76
CA VAL A 66 -2.03 5.88 -4.46
C VAL A 66 -3.10 4.81 -4.50
N LEU A 67 -2.71 3.54 -4.57
CA LEU A 67 -3.63 2.45 -4.25
C LEU A 67 -3.81 2.40 -2.74
N PHE A 68 -5.06 2.55 -2.28
CA PHE A 68 -5.41 2.53 -0.87
C PHE A 68 -6.17 1.26 -0.51
N LEU A 69 -5.57 0.42 0.34
CA LEU A 69 -6.17 -0.82 0.80
C LEU A 69 -6.28 -0.82 2.31
N SER A 70 -7.47 -1.11 2.82
CA SER A 70 -7.76 -1.15 4.25
C SER A 70 -8.78 -2.23 4.54
N SER A 71 -8.67 -2.86 5.71
CA SER A 71 -9.72 -3.74 6.20
C SER A 71 -10.93 -2.96 6.72
N ALA A 72 -10.77 -1.67 7.07
CA ALA A 72 -11.81 -0.82 7.66
C ALA A 72 -12.55 -1.46 8.86
N GLU A 73 -11.87 -2.37 9.57
CA GLU A 73 -12.37 -3.04 10.77
C GLU A 73 -11.59 -2.55 11.98
N GLU A 74 -12.28 -2.29 13.10
CA GLU A 74 -11.63 -1.71 14.27
C GLU A 74 -10.55 -2.65 14.83
N GLY A 75 -9.38 -2.07 15.13
CA GLY A 75 -8.28 -2.76 15.77
C GLY A 75 -7.51 -3.76 14.90
N ASP A 76 -7.83 -3.90 13.61
CA ASP A 76 -7.30 -4.94 12.71
C ASP A 76 -5.81 -4.76 12.38
N ARG A 77 -5.35 -3.51 12.35
CA ARG A 77 -3.96 -3.12 12.13
C ARG A 77 -3.36 -3.65 10.82
N LEU A 78 -4.13 -3.61 9.73
CA LEU A 78 -3.62 -3.98 8.40
C LEU A 78 -2.36 -3.16 8.06
N GLY A 79 -1.34 -3.82 7.51
CA GLY A 79 -0.04 -3.20 7.21
C GLY A 79 0.96 -3.28 8.36
N SER A 80 0.68 -4.07 9.41
CA SER A 80 1.63 -4.33 10.51
C SER A 80 2.85 -5.16 10.07
N SER A 81 2.72 -5.88 8.96
CA SER A 81 3.81 -6.61 8.28
C SER A 81 3.50 -6.64 6.79
N LEU A 82 4.52 -6.52 5.95
CA LEU A 82 4.42 -6.64 4.50
C LEU A 82 5.38 -7.71 3.98
N ALA A 83 5.03 -8.31 2.85
CA ALA A 83 5.93 -9.12 2.04
C ALA A 83 5.48 -9.06 0.57
N ILE A 84 6.43 -9.06 -0.35
CA ILE A 84 6.17 -9.21 -1.78
C ILE A 84 6.53 -10.63 -2.19
N GLY A 85 5.68 -11.23 -3.02
CA GLY A 85 5.93 -12.52 -3.63
C GLY A 85 5.60 -12.51 -5.11
N ARG A 86 6.13 -13.51 -5.83
CA ARG A 86 5.87 -13.71 -7.25
C ARG A 86 5.49 -15.16 -7.51
N THR A 87 4.39 -15.39 -8.23
CA THR A 87 3.95 -16.73 -8.63
C THR A 87 3.41 -16.69 -10.05
N GLY A 88 3.82 -17.63 -10.90
CA GLY A 88 3.33 -17.70 -12.29
C GLY A 88 3.58 -16.45 -13.14
N GLY A 89 4.57 -15.62 -12.79
CA GLY A 89 4.85 -14.35 -13.47
C GLY A 89 4.01 -13.16 -12.98
N GLN A 90 3.18 -13.37 -11.96
CA GLN A 90 2.39 -12.32 -11.33
C GLN A 90 2.94 -11.96 -9.95
N GLU A 91 3.06 -10.66 -9.68
CA GLU A 91 3.46 -10.14 -8.37
C GLU A 91 2.25 -10.05 -7.43
N PHE A 92 2.48 -10.25 -6.15
CA PHE A 92 1.47 -10.05 -5.13
C PHE A 92 2.08 -9.50 -3.85
N VAL A 93 1.29 -8.69 -3.16
CA VAL A 93 1.62 -8.15 -1.84
C VAL A 93 0.81 -8.92 -0.80
N ILE A 94 1.46 -9.32 0.30
CA ILE A 94 0.81 -9.86 1.49
C ILE A 94 0.95 -8.83 2.60
N ALA A 95 -0.17 -8.50 3.25
CA ALA A 95 -0.21 -7.60 4.39
C ALA A 95 -0.85 -8.28 5.60
N GLY A 96 -0.15 -8.23 6.73
CA GLY A 96 -0.66 -8.75 8.00
C GLY A 96 -1.59 -7.77 8.70
N ALA A 97 -2.68 -8.30 9.25
CA ALA A 97 -3.63 -7.63 10.14
C ALA A 97 -3.71 -8.41 11.48
N PRO A 98 -2.65 -8.35 12.31
CA PRO A 98 -2.57 -9.14 13.54
C PRO A 98 -3.55 -8.68 14.63
N GLY A 99 -4.30 -7.60 14.38
CA GLY A 99 -5.40 -7.13 15.21
C GLY A 99 -6.49 -8.17 15.42
N ASN A 100 -7.00 -8.70 14.32
CA ASN A 100 -8.01 -9.75 14.33
C ASN A 100 -7.50 -11.02 13.63
N GLU A 101 -6.19 -11.26 13.64
CA GLU A 101 -5.55 -12.48 13.12
C GLU A 101 -5.81 -12.72 11.61
N LYS A 102 -5.86 -11.64 10.83
CA LYS A 102 -6.14 -11.67 9.38
C LYS A 102 -4.89 -11.39 8.55
N THR A 103 -5.02 -11.70 7.26
CA THR A 103 -4.06 -11.33 6.20
C THR A 103 -4.83 -10.86 4.98
N ALA A 104 -4.31 -9.83 4.30
CA ALA A 104 -4.71 -9.47 2.94
C ALA A 104 -3.67 -9.99 1.96
N LEU A 105 -4.13 -10.55 0.84
CA LEU A 105 -3.29 -10.92 -0.30
C LEU A 105 -3.85 -10.18 -1.50
N MET A 106 -2.98 -9.46 -2.20
CA MET A 106 -3.33 -8.52 -3.26
C MET A 106 -2.53 -8.90 -4.49
N PHE A 107 -3.20 -9.25 -5.58
CA PHE A 107 -2.52 -9.62 -6.81
C PHE A 107 -2.39 -8.37 -7.68
N CYS A 108 -1.16 -8.00 -8.04
CA CYS A 108 -0.91 -6.86 -8.89
C CYS A 108 -0.77 -7.33 -10.35
N SER A 109 -1.24 -6.52 -11.29
CA SER A 109 -1.17 -6.84 -12.72
C SER A 109 -0.77 -5.62 -13.54
N SER A 110 -0.02 -5.89 -14.61
CA SER A 110 0.43 -4.90 -15.58
C SER A 110 -0.74 -4.35 -16.39
N PHE A 111 -0.85 -3.01 -16.49
CA PHE A 111 -1.55 -2.37 -17.60
C PHE A 111 -0.52 -1.99 -18.67
N SER A 112 -0.82 -2.28 -19.94
CA SER A 112 0.04 -1.89 -21.05
C SER A 112 0.02 -0.38 -21.37
N SER A 113 -0.13 0.52 -20.37
CA SER A 113 -0.40 1.95 -20.64
C SER A 113 0.11 3.00 -19.62
N GLY A 114 1.07 2.71 -18.75
CA GLY A 114 1.75 3.75 -17.93
C GLY A 114 0.83 4.45 -16.91
N LEU A 115 0.05 3.67 -16.17
CA LEU A 115 -0.83 4.09 -15.07
C LEU A 115 -0.54 3.18 -13.88
N ALA A 116 -0.57 3.75 -12.67
CA ALA A 116 -0.32 3.09 -11.38
C ALA A 116 -0.89 1.65 -11.25
N PRO A 117 -0.21 0.76 -10.51
CA PRO A 117 -0.56 -0.65 -10.40
C PRO A 117 -2.01 -0.85 -9.94
N ARG A 118 -2.71 -1.79 -10.58
CA ARG A 118 -3.97 -2.32 -10.07
C ARG A 118 -3.70 -3.59 -9.29
N CYS A 119 -3.82 -3.50 -7.98
CA CYS A 119 -3.90 -4.67 -7.13
C CYS A 119 -5.35 -4.86 -6.67
N ASP A 120 -5.94 -5.98 -7.07
CA ASP A 120 -7.32 -6.40 -6.74
C ASP A 120 -7.32 -7.51 -5.67
#